data_AF-A0A967GW83-F1
#
_entry.id   AF-A0A967GW83-F1
#
_cell.length_a   1.000
_cell.length_b   1.000
_cell.length_c   1.000
_cell.angle_alpha   90.00
_cell.angle_beta   90.00
_cell.angle_gamma   90.00
#
_symmetry.space_group_name_H-M   'P 1'
#
loop_
_entity.id
_entity.type
_entity.pdbx_description
1 polymer ?
#
loop_
_entity_poly.entity_id
_entity_poly.type
_entity_poly.pdbx_seq_one_letter_code
_entity_poly.pdbx_strand_id
1 'polypeptide(L)'
;MEAPTRPPGDTGKTSSARDCDPIKTGIVEALRKANAGLGQSPSRFLFHETVGANSRLLLKDGMIHWIGSRKDAVRPTRPFDPELPVLSFQDPAGRQQALIYNHSTHTIGTRAGNVGSPGFYGLAAQELEGELGGTACFLEGATGSTHNITGISTAE
;
A
#
# COMPACT_ATOMS: atom_id res chain seq x y z
N MET A 1 0.49 -9.18 39.05
CA MET A 1 0.09 -7.92 38.40
C MET A 1 -0.84 -8.33 37.27
N GLU A 2 -2.14 -8.17 37.49
CA GLU A 2 -3.21 -8.78 36.68
C GLU A 2 -3.61 -7.79 35.57
N ALA A 3 -3.73 -8.27 34.33
CA ALA A 3 -4.07 -7.41 33.20
C ALA A 3 -5.56 -7.02 33.25
N PRO A 4 -5.94 -5.75 33.01
CA PRO A 4 -7.32 -5.34 33.10
C PRO A 4 -8.14 -5.93 31.93
N THR A 5 -9.18 -6.70 32.26
CA THR A 5 -10.13 -7.23 31.28
C THR A 5 -11.16 -6.17 30.89
N ARG A 6 -11.35 -5.96 29.58
CA ARG A 6 -12.33 -5.03 29.01
C ARG A 6 -13.77 -5.56 29.21
N PRO A 7 -14.73 -4.72 29.62
CA PRO A 7 -16.13 -5.15 29.75
C PRO A 7 -16.80 -5.35 28.37
N PRO A 8 -17.73 -6.31 28.24
CA PRO A 8 -18.42 -6.59 26.99
C PRO A 8 -19.48 -5.49 26.69
N GLY A 9 -19.42 -4.89 25.51
CA GLY A 9 -20.40 -3.91 25.03
C GLY A 9 -19.85 -2.67 24.32
N ASP A 10 -18.53 -2.46 24.33
CA ASP A 10 -17.90 -1.33 23.63
C ASP A 10 -17.66 -1.67 22.15
N THR A 11 -18.46 -1.07 21.27
CA THR A 11 -18.40 -1.26 19.81
C THR A 11 -17.24 -0.50 19.14
N GLY A 12 -16.28 0.02 19.90
CA GLY A 12 -14.98 0.44 19.36
C GLY A 12 -15.03 1.63 18.40
N LYS A 13 -16.10 2.43 18.43
CA LYS A 13 -16.14 3.75 17.79
C LYS A 13 -15.95 4.84 18.83
N THR A 14 -14.81 4.83 19.49
CA THR A 14 -14.31 6.01 20.19
C THR A 14 -13.37 6.73 19.24
N SER A 15 -13.76 7.91 18.76
CA SER A 15 -12.81 8.85 18.16
C SER A 15 -11.87 9.31 19.27
N SER A 16 -10.79 8.58 19.50
CA SER A 16 -9.75 8.96 20.44
C SER A 16 -9.07 10.22 19.94
N ALA A 17 -9.49 11.37 20.46
CA ALA A 17 -8.82 12.65 20.25
C ALA A 17 -7.32 12.67 20.67
N ARG A 18 -6.81 11.57 21.25
CA ARG A 18 -5.41 11.39 21.67
C ARG A 18 -4.47 10.88 20.57
N ASP A 19 -5.00 10.34 19.47
CA ASP A 19 -4.15 9.73 18.41
C ASP A 19 -3.74 10.72 17.31
N CYS A 20 -4.17 11.99 17.40
CA CYS A 20 -3.92 13.01 16.38
C CYS A 20 -2.57 13.74 16.48
N ASP A 21 -1.81 13.58 17.57
CA ASP A 21 -0.58 14.36 17.78
C ASP A 21 0.65 13.74 17.08
N PRO A 22 0.95 12.43 17.25
CA PRO A 22 2.15 11.82 16.67
C PRO A 22 2.16 11.80 15.14
N ILE A 23 1.00 11.63 14.51
CA ILE A 23 0.87 11.62 13.04
C ILE A 23 1.21 13.01 12.49
N LYS A 24 0.66 14.08 13.09
CA LYS A 24 0.93 15.45 12.67
C LYS A 24 2.40 15.81 12.85
N THR A 25 2.97 15.48 14.01
CA THR A 25 4.41 15.66 14.25
C THR A 25 5.24 14.90 13.23
N GLY A 26 4.90 13.66 12.94
CA GLY A 26 5.59 12.84 11.93
C GLY A 26 5.58 13.47 10.54
N ILE A 27 4.43 13.99 10.10
CA ILE A 27 4.30 14.69 8.80
C ILE A 27 5.20 15.93 8.75
N VAL A 28 5.17 16.76 9.80
CA VAL A 28 5.99 17.99 9.86
C VAL A 28 7.48 17.65 9.83
N GLU A 29 7.91 16.64 10.58
CA GLU A 29 9.31 16.21 10.61
C GLU A 29 9.76 15.61 9.27
N ALA A 30 8.90 14.84 8.59
CA ALA A 30 9.19 14.34 7.25
C ALA A 30 9.41 15.49 6.24
N LEU A 31 8.57 16.53 6.28
CA LEU A 31 8.71 17.71 5.44
C LEU A 31 9.99 18.49 5.73
N ARG A 32 10.33 18.68 7.01
CA ARG A 32 11.56 19.36 7.42
C ARG A 32 12.80 18.64 6.89
N LYS A 33 12.85 17.31 7.02
CA LYS A 33 13.94 16.48 6.51
C LYS A 33 14.04 16.57 4.98
N ALA A 34 12.92 16.47 4.28
CA ALA A 34 12.89 16.59 2.82
C ALA A 34 13.39 17.97 2.34
N ASN A 35 12.95 19.05 2.98
CA ASN A 35 13.38 20.40 2.64
C ASN A 35 14.87 20.63 2.92
N ALA A 36 15.39 20.08 4.02
CA ALA A 36 16.82 20.14 4.33
C ALA A 36 17.68 19.33 3.34
N GLY A 37 17.11 18.29 2.71
CA GLY A 37 17.76 17.43 1.73
C GLY A 37 17.51 17.83 0.26
N LEU A 38 17.08 19.07 -0.02
CA LEU A 38 16.74 19.49 -1.38
C LEU A 38 17.98 19.43 -2.30
N GLY A 39 17.95 18.51 -3.26
CA GLY A 39 18.97 18.40 -4.30
C GLY A 39 18.87 19.53 -5.34
N GLN A 40 19.99 19.88 -5.96
CA GLN A 40 20.05 20.93 -7.00
C GLN A 40 19.85 20.40 -8.43
N SER A 41 19.67 19.10 -8.62
CA SER A 41 19.63 18.46 -9.94
C SER A 41 18.22 17.91 -10.28
N PRO A 42 17.81 17.96 -11.55
CA PRO A 42 16.54 17.37 -12.00
C PRO A 42 16.52 15.85 -11.83
N SER A 43 15.33 15.29 -11.62
CA SER A 43 15.10 13.84 -11.50
C SER A 43 14.56 13.21 -12.78
N ARG A 44 14.65 11.87 -12.88
CA ARG A 44 14.23 11.09 -14.05
C ARG A 44 12.83 10.48 -13.86
N PHE A 45 12.11 10.22 -14.95
CA PHE A 45 10.78 9.59 -14.94
C PHE A 45 10.82 8.18 -15.56
N LEU A 46 10.14 7.20 -14.97
CA LEU A 46 10.03 5.82 -15.48
C LEU A 46 8.58 5.27 -15.37
N PHE A 47 8.19 4.35 -16.26
CA PHE A 47 6.91 3.61 -16.21
C PHE A 47 7.21 2.12 -16.19
N HIS A 48 6.56 1.35 -15.31
CA HIS A 48 6.76 -0.10 -15.16
C HIS A 48 5.43 -0.88 -15.25
N GLU A 49 5.52 -2.18 -15.54
CA GLU A 49 4.38 -3.09 -15.71
C GLU A 49 3.93 -3.78 -14.38
N THR A 50 2.77 -4.44 -14.45
CA THR A 50 1.70 -4.62 -13.44
C THR A 50 1.90 -5.62 -12.28
N VAL A 51 1.21 -5.37 -11.16
CA VAL A 51 0.81 -6.34 -10.10
C VAL A 51 -0.72 -6.22 -9.90
N GLY A 52 -1.48 -7.20 -9.39
CA GLY A 52 -2.90 -7.01 -8.98
C GLY A 52 -4.03 -7.34 -9.99
N ALA A 53 -5.28 -7.47 -9.48
CA ALA A 53 -6.47 -7.82 -10.27
C ALA A 53 -7.80 -7.31 -9.64
N ASN A 54 -8.84 -7.09 -10.46
CA ASN A 54 -10.16 -6.66 -9.96
C ASN A 54 -10.79 -7.74 -9.06
N SER A 55 -11.23 -7.36 -7.86
CA SER A 55 -11.77 -8.29 -6.87
C SER A 55 -13.25 -8.61 -7.08
N ARG A 56 -13.96 -7.83 -7.90
CA ARG A 56 -15.32 -8.15 -8.32
C ARG A 56 -15.27 -9.18 -9.44
N LEU A 57 -15.89 -10.33 -9.22
CA LEU A 57 -15.96 -11.42 -10.18
C LEU A 57 -17.39 -11.53 -10.72
N LEU A 58 -17.52 -11.70 -12.04
CA LEU A 58 -18.76 -12.12 -12.67
C LEU A 58 -18.89 -13.64 -12.49
N LEU A 59 -20.01 -14.09 -11.92
CA LEU A 59 -20.33 -15.51 -11.77
C LEU A 59 -21.08 -16.05 -13.00
N LYS A 60 -21.16 -17.38 -13.13
CA LYS A 60 -21.86 -18.05 -14.24
C LYS A 60 -23.36 -17.71 -14.33
N ASP A 61 -23.98 -17.40 -13.21
CA ASP A 61 -25.39 -17.00 -13.11
C ASP A 61 -25.62 -15.51 -13.43
N GLY A 62 -24.56 -14.77 -13.79
CA GLY A 62 -24.62 -13.35 -14.10
C GLY A 62 -24.50 -12.42 -12.88
N MET A 63 -24.41 -12.96 -11.66
CA MET A 63 -24.27 -12.15 -10.44
C MET A 63 -22.83 -11.68 -10.21
N ILE A 64 -22.68 -10.60 -9.44
CA ILE A 64 -21.37 -10.07 -9.03
C ILE A 64 -21.02 -10.58 -7.64
N HIS A 65 -19.81 -11.10 -7.50
CA HIS A 65 -19.28 -11.64 -6.25
C HIS A 65 -17.98 -10.93 -5.84
N TRP A 66 -17.76 -10.81 -4.53
CA TRP A 66 -16.67 -10.00 -3.95
C TRP A 66 -15.71 -10.80 -3.05
N ILE A 67 -16.22 -11.70 -2.21
CA ILE A 67 -15.45 -12.42 -1.18
C ILE A 67 -15.98 -13.85 -1.06
N GLY A 68 -15.12 -14.87 -1.29
CA GLY A 68 -15.49 -16.28 -1.17
C GLY A 68 -14.88 -17.18 -2.23
N SER A 69 -15.47 -18.37 -2.40
CA SER A 69 -15.04 -19.39 -3.37
C SER A 69 -15.08 -18.86 -4.81
N ARG A 70 -13.99 -19.04 -5.56
CA ARG A 70 -13.88 -18.64 -6.97
C ARG A 70 -14.36 -19.71 -7.96
N LYS A 71 -14.95 -20.82 -7.48
CA LYS A 71 -15.30 -21.99 -8.32
C LYS A 71 -16.26 -21.66 -9.47
N ASP A 72 -17.11 -20.66 -9.30
CA ASP A 72 -18.09 -20.23 -10.32
C ASP A 72 -17.75 -18.87 -10.94
N ALA A 73 -16.56 -18.34 -10.69
CA ALA A 73 -16.09 -17.13 -11.33
C ALA A 73 -15.82 -17.37 -12.82
N VAL A 74 -16.41 -16.53 -13.67
CA VAL A 74 -16.19 -16.51 -15.12
C VAL A 74 -15.02 -15.62 -15.47
N ARG A 75 -15.00 -14.39 -14.91
CA ARG A 75 -13.93 -13.39 -15.11
C ARG A 75 -14.03 -12.27 -14.09
N PRO A 76 -12.97 -11.46 -13.89
CA PRO A 76 -13.10 -10.19 -13.21
C PRO A 76 -14.05 -9.24 -13.96
N THR A 77 -14.78 -8.41 -13.21
CA THR A 77 -15.49 -7.28 -13.77
C THR A 77 -14.48 -6.21 -14.18
N ARG A 78 -14.74 -5.52 -15.29
CA ARG A 78 -13.92 -4.38 -15.76
C ARG A 78 -14.58 -3.07 -15.30
N PRO A 79 -13.85 -1.94 -15.23
CA PRO A 79 -12.41 -1.77 -15.50
C PRO A 79 -11.51 -2.12 -14.29
N PHE A 80 -10.25 -2.45 -14.59
CA PHE A 80 -9.11 -2.47 -13.65
C PHE A 80 -7.99 -1.66 -14.29
N ASP A 81 -7.28 -0.90 -13.48
CA ASP A 81 -6.12 -0.12 -13.91
C ASP A 81 -4.85 -0.94 -13.61
N PRO A 82 -4.20 -1.50 -14.65
CA PRO A 82 -3.03 -2.35 -14.52
C PRO A 82 -1.72 -1.56 -14.38
N GLU A 83 -1.76 -0.24 -14.38
CA GLU A 83 -0.54 0.54 -14.38
C GLU A 83 0.06 0.62 -12.96
N LEU A 84 1.40 0.54 -12.90
CA LEU A 84 2.18 0.77 -11.69
C LEU A 84 3.22 1.86 -12.00
N PRO A 85 2.81 3.13 -12.04
CA PRO A 85 3.74 4.20 -12.35
C PRO A 85 4.72 4.40 -11.19
N VAL A 86 5.99 4.66 -11.55
CA VAL A 86 7.08 4.80 -10.59
C VAL A 86 7.88 6.08 -10.91
N LEU A 87 7.78 7.07 -10.03
CA LEU A 87 8.59 8.27 -10.08
C LEU A 87 9.89 8.04 -9.28
N SER A 88 11.02 8.05 -9.98
CA SER A 88 12.34 7.74 -9.43
C SER A 88 13.24 8.98 -9.39
N PHE A 89 13.64 9.40 -8.20
CA PHE A 89 14.54 10.53 -8.00
C PHE A 89 15.96 10.01 -7.80
N GLN A 90 16.86 10.31 -8.74
CA GLN A 90 18.26 9.86 -8.72
C GLN A 90 19.21 11.07 -8.74
N ASP A 91 20.35 10.94 -8.07
CA ASP A 91 21.42 11.94 -8.12
C ASP A 91 22.21 11.86 -9.44
N PRO A 92 23.13 12.82 -9.74
CA PRO A 92 23.94 12.77 -10.95
C PRO A 92 24.84 11.53 -11.10
N ALA A 93 25.09 10.81 -10.01
CA ALA A 93 25.83 9.54 -10.02
C ALA A 93 24.91 8.32 -10.24
N GLY A 94 23.61 8.54 -10.43
CA GLY A 94 22.61 7.49 -10.64
C GLY A 94 22.13 6.82 -9.34
N ARG A 95 22.47 7.36 -8.17
CA ARG A 95 22.04 6.79 -6.88
C ARG A 95 20.62 7.19 -6.55
N GLN A 96 19.80 6.21 -6.17
CA GLN A 96 18.41 6.43 -5.75
C GLN A 96 18.34 7.33 -4.51
N GLN A 97 17.53 8.40 -4.59
CA GLN A 97 17.29 9.35 -3.50
C GLN A 97 15.87 9.21 -2.94
N ALA A 98 14.89 9.05 -3.83
CA ALA A 98 13.52 8.81 -3.44
C ALA A 98 12.76 8.07 -4.53
N LEU A 99 11.71 7.34 -4.16
CA LEU A 99 10.81 6.64 -5.05
C LEU A 99 9.38 6.99 -4.66
N ILE A 100 8.56 7.39 -5.63
CA ILE A 100 7.11 7.39 -5.46
C ILE A 100 6.57 6.34 -6.39
N TYR A 101 5.77 5.42 -5.89
CA TYR A 101 5.13 4.41 -6.71
C TYR A 101 3.66 4.34 -6.37
N ASN A 102 2.86 4.04 -7.38
CA ASN A 102 1.41 3.98 -7.24
C ASN A 102 0.91 2.66 -7.78
N HIS A 103 -0.17 2.18 -7.18
CA HIS A 103 -0.87 1.04 -7.71
C HIS A 103 -2.34 1.06 -7.33
N SER A 104 -3.20 0.71 -8.28
CA SER A 104 -4.64 0.70 -8.14
C SER A 104 -5.19 -0.55 -7.40
N THR A 105 -4.53 -1.01 -6.33
CA THR A 105 -4.93 -2.17 -5.48
C THR A 105 -4.91 -1.88 -3.98
N HIS A 106 -5.91 -2.36 -3.22
CA HIS A 106 -5.95 -2.19 -1.76
C HIS A 106 -4.67 -2.72 -1.09
N THR A 107 -4.18 -1.96 -0.11
CA THR A 107 -3.02 -2.23 0.76
C THR A 107 -3.23 -3.35 1.79
N ILE A 108 -3.89 -4.45 1.41
CA ILE A 108 -4.16 -5.57 2.32
C ILE A 108 -2.98 -6.54 2.33
N GLY A 109 -2.54 -6.91 3.54
CA GLY A 109 -1.49 -7.89 3.78
C GLY A 109 -0.57 -7.40 4.89
N THR A 110 -0.27 -8.26 5.86
CA THR A 110 0.64 -7.96 6.96
C THR A 110 1.52 -9.17 7.22
N ARG A 111 2.72 -8.97 7.78
CA ARG A 111 3.61 -10.08 8.15
C ARG A 111 3.15 -10.81 9.43
N ALA A 112 2.40 -10.12 10.28
CA ALA A 112 1.85 -10.66 11.52
C ALA A 112 0.42 -10.15 11.74
N GLY A 113 -0.43 -10.98 12.37
CA GLY A 113 -1.79 -10.62 12.75
C GLY A 113 -1.84 -9.80 14.04
N ASN A 114 -2.89 -9.00 14.22
CA ASN A 114 -3.18 -8.24 15.44
C ASN A 114 -2.09 -7.23 15.87
N VAL A 115 -1.29 -6.72 14.93
CA VAL A 115 -0.29 -5.67 15.17
C VAL A 115 -0.48 -4.51 14.21
N GLY A 116 -0.04 -3.31 14.60
CA GLY A 116 0.05 -2.16 13.69
C GLY A 116 1.03 -2.48 12.56
N SER A 117 0.57 -2.33 11.31
CA SER A 117 1.34 -2.66 10.12
C SER A 117 1.04 -1.65 9.01
N PRO A 118 2.04 -1.30 8.17
CA PRO A 118 1.82 -0.36 7.08
C PRO A 118 1.18 -1.03 5.84
N GLY A 119 0.70 -2.28 5.97
CA GLY A 119 0.09 -3.02 4.87
C GLY A 119 1.12 -3.52 3.84
N PHE A 120 0.65 -4.18 2.79
CA PHE A 120 1.51 -4.78 1.77
C PHE A 120 2.45 -3.77 1.11
N TYR A 121 1.92 -2.65 0.58
CA TYR A 121 2.76 -1.65 -0.06
C TYR A 121 3.61 -0.86 0.94
N GLY A 122 3.15 -0.67 2.18
CA GLY A 122 4.02 -0.09 3.20
C GLY A 122 5.22 -0.97 3.55
N LEU A 123 5.04 -2.29 3.55
CA LEU A 123 6.13 -3.25 3.72
C LEU A 123 7.05 -3.28 2.50
N ALA A 124 6.48 -3.23 1.29
CA ALA A 124 7.26 -3.13 0.06
C ALA A 124 8.10 -1.84 0.03
N ALA A 125 7.57 -0.72 0.52
CA ALA A 125 8.34 0.52 0.65
C ALA A 125 9.57 0.33 1.55
N GLN A 126 9.40 -0.33 2.71
CA GLN A 126 10.51 -0.61 3.62
C GLN A 126 11.58 -1.53 3.00
N GLU A 127 11.15 -2.54 2.22
CA GLU A 127 12.07 -3.41 1.48
C GLU A 127 12.83 -2.62 0.41
N LEU A 128 12.12 -1.81 -0.39
CA LEU A 128 12.72 -0.96 -1.43
C LEU A 128 13.72 0.06 -0.86
N GLU A 129 13.43 0.67 0.30
CA GLU A 129 14.36 1.55 1.00
C GLU A 129 15.63 0.81 1.43
N GLY A 130 15.49 -0.45 1.88
CA GLY A 130 16.63 -1.30 2.25
C GLY A 130 17.49 -1.73 1.07
N GLU A 131 16.87 -2.02 -0.07
CA GLU A 131 17.57 -2.52 -1.27
C GLU A 131 18.19 -1.40 -2.12
N LEU A 132 17.42 -0.33 -2.37
CA LEU A 132 17.79 0.74 -3.30
C LEU A 132 18.41 1.95 -2.60
N GLY A 133 18.16 2.09 -1.29
CA GLY A 133 18.41 3.33 -0.56
C GLY A 133 17.39 4.43 -0.90
N GLY A 134 17.53 5.56 -0.22
CA GLY A 134 16.59 6.66 -0.34
C GLY A 134 15.26 6.40 0.37
N THR A 135 14.27 7.26 0.10
CA THR A 135 12.92 7.16 0.71
C THR A 135 11.91 6.62 -0.29
N ALA A 136 11.11 5.63 0.08
CA ALA A 136 10.04 5.10 -0.77
C ALA A 136 8.66 5.50 -0.25
N CYS A 137 7.83 6.06 -1.13
CA CYS A 137 6.49 6.51 -0.82
C CYS A 137 5.48 5.83 -1.76
N PHE A 138 4.59 5.05 -1.17
CA PHE A 138 3.47 4.50 -1.90
C PHE A 138 2.29 5.49 -1.89
N LEU A 139 1.70 5.70 -3.06
CA LEU A 139 0.44 6.43 -3.21
C LEU A 139 -0.64 5.47 -3.70
N GLU A 140 -1.81 5.50 -3.07
CA GLU A 140 -2.94 4.64 -3.43
C GLU A 140 -3.59 5.12 -4.75
N GLY A 141 -3.85 4.21 -5.68
CA GLY A 141 -4.57 4.47 -6.93
C GLY A 141 -6.09 4.34 -6.80
N ALA A 142 -6.78 3.99 -7.89
CA ALA A 142 -8.23 3.78 -7.91
C ALA A 142 -8.58 2.35 -7.42
N THR A 143 -8.62 2.13 -6.11
CA THR A 143 -8.54 0.77 -5.54
C THR A 143 -9.84 0.20 -5.00
N GLY A 144 -10.94 0.96 -4.98
CA GLY A 144 -12.17 0.62 -4.26
C GLY A 144 -12.79 -0.77 -4.56
N SER A 145 -12.45 -1.41 -5.67
CA SER A 145 -12.84 -2.79 -6.00
C SER A 145 -11.68 -3.67 -6.46
N THR A 146 -10.47 -3.41 -6.00
CA THR A 146 -9.26 -4.10 -6.44
C THR A 146 -8.46 -4.60 -5.24
N HIS A 147 -8.07 -5.86 -5.27
CA HIS A 147 -7.37 -6.52 -4.18
C HIS A 147 -6.24 -7.38 -4.74
N ASN A 148 -5.19 -7.60 -3.96
CA ASN A 148 -4.15 -8.56 -4.30
C ASN A 148 -4.67 -9.99 -4.04
N ILE A 149 -5.53 -10.48 -4.93
CA ILE A 149 -6.29 -11.73 -4.76
C ILE A 149 -5.64 -12.96 -5.36
N THR A 150 -4.61 -12.77 -6.20
CA THR A 150 -3.76 -13.83 -6.73
C THR A 150 -2.53 -13.91 -5.84
N GLY A 151 -2.39 -15.01 -5.10
CA GLY A 151 -1.12 -15.28 -4.43
C GLY A 151 -0.01 -15.26 -5.48
N ILE A 152 1.05 -14.49 -5.22
CA ILE A 152 2.29 -14.64 -5.98
C ILE A 152 2.79 -16.05 -5.64
N SER A 153 2.89 -16.92 -6.63
CA SER A 153 3.63 -18.17 -6.48
C SER A 153 5.05 -17.78 -6.10
N THR A 154 5.46 -18.03 -4.85
CA THR A 154 6.88 -18.05 -4.50
C THR A 154 7.46 -19.23 -5.25
N ALA A 155 8.13 -18.97 -6.37
CA ALA A 155 8.94 -19.99 -7.03
C ALA A 155 9.96 -20.52 -6.01
N GLU A 156 10.02 -21.85 -5.89
CA GLU A 156 11.07 -22.57 -5.15
C GLU A 156 12.44 -22.42 -5.80
#